data_AF-A0A7Y3WZN4-F1
#
_entry.id   AF-A0A7Y3WZN4-F1
#
_cell.length_a   1.000
_cell.length_b   1.000
_cell.length_c   1.000
_cell.angle_alpha   90.00
_cell.angle_beta   90.00
_cell.angle_gamma   90.00
#
_symmetry.space_group_name_H-M   'P 1'
#
loop_
_entity.id
_entity.type
_entity.pdbx_description
1 polymer ?
#
loop_
_entity_poly.entity_id
_entity_poly.type
_entity_poly.pdbx_seq_one_letter_code
_entity_poly.pdbx_strand_id
1 'polypeptide(L)'
;MPLFNEASRIYAPDEIDFLRNCVALASLKLSSTQLDETVLAERILRLYESGLRDASTICDLAVRLITPANESTDILAANGNAPHEIDLLPE
;
A
#
# COMPACT_ATOMS: atom_id res chain seq x y z
N MET A 1 27.48 -7.70 5.57
CA MET A 1 27.20 -6.70 4.52
C MET A 1 26.34 -7.38 3.47
N PRO A 2 25.03 -7.07 3.34
CA PRO A 2 24.26 -7.63 2.24
C PRO A 2 24.66 -6.87 0.96
N LEU A 3 25.20 -7.61 -0.01
CA LEU A 3 25.66 -7.10 -1.32
C LEU A 3 24.49 -6.79 -2.27
N PHE A 4 23.26 -7.06 -1.84
CA PHE A 4 22.05 -6.86 -2.61
C PHE A 4 21.17 -5.87 -1.85
N ASN A 5 21.36 -4.59 -2.16
CA ASN A 5 20.44 -3.55 -1.76
C ASN A 5 19.08 -3.87 -2.41
N GLU A 6 17.96 -3.81 -1.68
CA GLU A 6 16.61 -4.13 -2.20
C GLU A 6 16.26 -3.35 -3.49
N ALA A 7 16.87 -2.17 -3.68
CA ALA A 7 16.73 -1.37 -4.90
C ALA A 7 17.44 -1.95 -6.15
N SER A 8 18.23 -3.02 -6.02
CA SER A 8 18.93 -3.71 -7.12
C SER A 8 18.23 -5.01 -7.53
N ARG A 9 16.94 -5.13 -7.22
CA ARG A 9 16.12 -6.26 -7.67
C ARG A 9 16.01 -6.22 -9.20
N ILE A 10 16.58 -7.24 -9.85
CA ILE A 10 16.45 -7.44 -11.30
C ILE A 10 15.21 -8.31 -11.52
N TYR A 11 14.19 -7.75 -12.16
CA TYR A 11 12.99 -8.47 -12.54
C TYR A 11 13.24 -9.27 -13.82
N ALA A 12 12.77 -10.52 -13.85
CA ALA A 12 12.69 -11.29 -15.06
C ALA A 12 11.66 -10.65 -16.03
N PRO A 13 11.82 -10.86 -17.35
CA PRO A 13 10.88 -10.31 -18.33
C PRO A 13 9.43 -10.77 -18.12
N ASP A 14 9.24 -11.99 -17.60
CA ASP A 14 7.92 -12.53 -17.23
C ASP A 14 7.27 -11.75 -16.08
N GLU A 15 8.07 -11.38 -15.06
CA GLU A 15 7.61 -10.56 -13.93
C GLU A 15 7.21 -9.16 -14.39
N ILE A 16 7.98 -8.58 -15.33
CA ILE A 16 7.68 -7.27 -15.92
C ILE A 16 6.38 -7.32 -16.73
N ASP A 17 6.16 -8.37 -17.52
CA ASP A 17 4.92 -8.54 -18.30
C ASP A 17 3.70 -8.67 -17.37
N PHE A 18 3.84 -9.48 -16.32
CA PHE A 18 2.83 -9.62 -15.28
C PHE A 18 2.49 -8.30 -14.59
N LEU A 19 3.49 -7.52 -14.17
CA LEU A 19 3.30 -6.23 -13.51
C LEU A 19 2.61 -5.22 -14.44
N ARG A 20 3.02 -5.17 -15.72
CA ARG A 20 2.39 -4.32 -16.74
C ARG A 20 0.93 -4.69 -16.96
N ASN A 21 0.63 -5.98 -17.04
CA ASN A 21 -0.74 -6.46 -17.15
C ASN A 21 -1.59 -6.06 -15.93
N CYS A 22 -1.05 -6.16 -14.71
CA CYS A 22 -1.74 -5.71 -13.49
C CYS A 22 -2.07 -4.22 -13.53
N VAL A 23 -1.11 -3.38 -13.95
CA VAL A 23 -1.31 -1.93 -14.07
C VAL A 23 -2.40 -1.62 -15.10
N ALA A 24 -2.36 -2.26 -16.27
CA ALA A 24 -3.36 -2.07 -17.32
C ALA A 24 -4.77 -2.45 -16.86
N LEU A 25 -4.91 -3.59 -16.17
CA LEU A 25 -6.19 -4.05 -15.62
C LEU A 25 -6.73 -3.11 -14.53
N ALA A 26 -5.86 -2.64 -13.64
CA ALA A 26 -6.24 -1.74 -12.56
C ALA A 26 -6.62 -0.35 -13.11
N SER A 27 -5.86 0.15 -14.08
CA SER A 27 -6.15 1.41 -14.78
C SER A 27 -7.51 1.35 -15.48
N LEU A 28 -7.81 0.23 -16.16
CA LEU A 28 -9.12 0.00 -16.78
C LEU A 28 -10.26 0.03 -15.76
N LYS A 29 -10.08 -0.61 -14.60
CA LYS A 29 -11.08 -0.61 -13.52
C LYS A 29 -11.27 0.75 -12.88
N LEU A 30 -10.21 1.56 -12.81
CA LEU A 30 -10.24 2.78 -12.04
C LEU A 30 -11.00 3.91 -12.75
N SER A 31 -11.10 3.91 -14.09
CA SER A 31 -11.93 4.81 -14.94
C SER A 31 -11.83 6.34 -14.66
N SER A 32 -11.05 6.76 -13.67
CA SER A 32 -11.03 8.09 -13.10
C SER A 32 -9.75 8.78 -13.56
N THR A 33 -9.93 9.82 -14.34
CA THR A 33 -8.89 10.56 -15.09
C THR A 33 -7.90 11.31 -14.21
N GLN A 34 -8.02 11.24 -12.88
CA GLN A 34 -7.19 11.98 -11.94
C GLN A 34 -6.14 11.13 -11.22
N LEU A 35 -6.09 9.81 -11.48
CA LEU A 35 -5.09 9.01 -10.79
C LEU A 35 -3.72 9.05 -11.46
N ASP A 36 -2.71 9.32 -10.67
CA ASP A 36 -1.32 9.22 -11.06
C ASP A 36 -0.95 7.75 -11.29
N GLU A 37 -0.68 7.39 -12.54
CA GLU A 37 -0.26 6.03 -12.94
C GLU A 37 0.98 5.57 -12.19
N THR A 38 1.84 6.51 -11.76
CA THR A 38 3.04 6.20 -10.97
C THR A 38 2.69 5.68 -9.58
N VAL A 39 1.67 6.26 -8.93
CA VAL A 39 1.19 5.81 -7.63
C VAL A 39 0.56 4.43 -7.75
N LEU A 40 -0.19 4.18 -8.83
CA LEU A 40 -0.75 2.85 -9.10
C LEU A 40 0.34 1.80 -9.29
N ALA A 41 1.35 2.10 -10.10
CA ALA A 41 2.47 1.20 -10.32
C ALA A 41 3.25 0.91 -9.02
N GLU A 42 3.48 1.91 -8.18
CA GLU A 42 4.13 1.73 -6.87
C GLU A 42 3.35 0.77 -5.96
N ARG A 43 2.01 0.93 -5.88
CA ARG A 43 1.17 0.06 -5.06
C ARG A 43 1.18 -1.38 -5.55
N ILE A 44 1.09 -1.57 -6.87
CA ILE A 44 1.17 -2.90 -7.49
C ILE A 44 2.54 -3.54 -7.21
N LEU A 45 3.62 -2.77 -7.31
CA LEU A 45 4.97 -3.25 -7.03
C LEU A 45 5.11 -3.72 -5.58
N ARG A 46 4.65 -2.92 -4.61
CA ARG A 46 4.69 -3.31 -3.18
C ARG A 46 3.89 -4.57 -2.89
N LEU A 47 2.71 -4.71 -3.51
CA LEU A 47 1.89 -5.92 -3.37
C LEU A 47 2.60 -7.15 -3.95
N TYR A 48 3.25 -6.99 -5.11
CA TYR A 48 4.05 -8.04 -5.72
C TYR A 48 5.24 -8.45 -4.85
N GLU A 49 5.97 -7.47 -4.31
CA GLU A 49 7.11 -7.72 -3.40
C GLU A 49 6.69 -8.37 -2.08
N SER A 50 5.44 -8.15 -1.65
CA SER A 50 4.85 -8.83 -0.48
C SER A 50 4.59 -10.33 -0.74
N GLY A 51 4.77 -10.80 -1.98
CA GLY A 51 4.61 -12.21 -2.37
C GLY A 51 3.29 -12.55 -3.04
N LEU A 52 2.43 -11.56 -3.35
CA LEU A 52 1.24 -11.82 -4.16
C LEU A 52 1.64 -12.12 -5.60
N ARG A 53 1.10 -13.22 -6.12
CA ARG A 53 1.32 -13.68 -7.51
C ARG A 53 0.04 -13.77 -8.34
N ASP A 54 -1.08 -13.32 -7.79
CA ASP A 54 -2.37 -13.34 -8.46
C ASP A 54 -2.72 -11.94 -8.99
N ALA A 55 -2.77 -11.81 -10.32
CA ALA A 55 -3.00 -10.52 -10.98
C ALA A 55 -4.35 -9.89 -10.61
N SER A 56 -5.39 -10.73 -10.46
CA SER A 56 -6.73 -10.25 -10.15
C SER A 56 -6.81 -9.68 -8.72
N THR A 57 -6.16 -10.36 -7.78
CA THR A 57 -6.08 -9.96 -6.38
C THR A 57 -5.23 -8.70 -6.19
N ILE A 58 -4.07 -8.63 -6.87
CA ILE A 58 -3.21 -7.44 -6.84
C ILE A 58 -3.94 -6.24 -7.42
N CYS A 59 -4.62 -6.41 -8.54
CA CYS A 59 -5.39 -5.37 -9.20
C CYS A 59 -6.52 -4.85 -8.29
N ASP A 60 -7.31 -5.74 -7.68
CA ASP A 60 -8.41 -5.35 -6.79
C ASP A 60 -7.91 -4.60 -5.55
N LEU A 61 -6.85 -5.10 -4.91
CA LEU A 61 -6.21 -4.45 -3.77
C LEU A 61 -5.61 -3.11 -4.14
N ALA A 62 -4.91 -3.02 -5.28
CA ALA A 62 -4.34 -1.76 -5.74
C ALA A 62 -5.43 -0.71 -5.96
N VAL A 63 -6.51 -1.06 -6.67
CA VAL A 63 -7.66 -0.17 -6.88
C VAL A 63 -8.30 0.27 -5.56
N ARG A 64 -8.44 -0.63 -4.59
CA ARG A 64 -8.98 -0.34 -3.24
C ARG A 64 -8.07 0.53 -2.38
N LEU A 65 -6.76 0.38 -2.50
CA LEU A 65 -5.77 1.20 -1.76
C LEU A 65 -5.64 2.61 -2.30
N ILE A 66 -6.00 2.78 -3.56
CA ILE A 66 -5.87 4.00 -4.35
C ILE A 66 -7.16 4.82 -4.30
N THR A 67 -8.29 4.14 -4.40
CA THR A 67 -9.58 4.73 -4.11
C THR A 67 -9.56 5.06 -2.62
N PRO A 68 -9.70 6.32 -2.20
CA PRO A 68 -9.78 6.63 -0.79
C PRO A 68 -11.06 6.00 -0.24
N ALA A 69 -10.96 4.77 0.25
CA ALA A 69 -11.86 4.28 1.26
C ALA A 69 -11.60 5.17 2.48
N ASN A 70 -12.42 6.22 2.57
CA ASN A 70 -12.80 6.92 3.77
C ASN A 70 -12.19 6.33 5.05
N GLU A 71 -11.30 7.09 5.69
CA GLU A 71 -10.97 6.96 7.11
C GLU A 71 -10.44 5.59 7.57
N SER A 72 -9.15 5.35 7.35
CA SER A 72 -8.36 4.56 8.29
C SER A 72 -7.24 5.45 8.83
N THR A 73 -7.66 6.45 9.60
CA THR A 73 -6.92 6.87 10.80
C THR A 73 -6.79 5.65 11.69
N ASP A 74 -5.81 4.79 11.39
CA ASP A 74 -5.32 3.82 12.37
C ASP A 74 -4.47 4.62 13.37
N ILE A 75 -5.18 5.06 14.40
CA ILE A 75 -4.68 5.67 15.62
C ILE A 75 -3.90 4.58 16.36
N LEU A 76 -2.65 4.29 15.99
CA LEU A 76 -1.80 3.39 16.76
C LEU A 76 -0.36 3.88 16.86
N ALA A 77 -0.17 4.89 17.73
CA ALA A 77 0.94 4.90 18.69
C ALA A 77 0.68 5.90 19.84
N ALA A 78 -0.46 5.80 20.54
CA ALA A 78 -0.63 6.42 21.86
C ALA A 78 -0.06 5.51 22.95
N ASN A 79 1.22 5.17 22.85
CA ASN A 79 2.02 4.70 23.98
C ASN A 79 2.57 5.95 24.68
N GLY A 80 1.77 6.50 25.59
CA GLY A 80 2.19 7.51 26.54
C GLY A 80 1.42 7.25 27.82
N ASN A 81 1.92 6.32 28.64
CA ASN A 81 1.48 6.17 30.02
C ASN A 81 1.68 7.50 30.75
N ALA A 82 0.61 8.27 30.92
CA ALA A 82 0.53 9.28 31.97
C ALA A 82 -0.43 8.73 33.03
N PRO A 83 0.02 8.46 34.26
CA PRO A 83 -0.85 7.95 35.30
C PRO A 83 -1.90 9.01 35.65
N HIS A 84 -3.16 8.64 35.48
CA HIS A 84 -4.30 9.32 36.09
C HIS A 84 -4.26 9.01 37.59
N GLU A 85 -3.79 9.95 38.41
CA GLU A 85 -4.26 10.07 39.78
C GLU A 85 -5.41 11.07 39.79
N ILE A 86 -6.60 10.55 40.11
CA ILE A 86 -7.84 11.29 40.34
C ILE A 86 -7.92 11.58 41.85
N ASP A 87 -8.61 12.70 42.16
CA ASP A 87 -9.28 13.05 43.42
C ASP A 87 -8.39 13.78 44.46
N LEU A 88 -8.74 14.95 45.02
CA LEU A 88 -10.06 15.50 45.41
C LEU A 88 -10.11 17.06 45.32
N LEU A 89 -11.31 17.57 45.04
CA LEU A 89 -11.85 18.95 45.20
C LEU A 89 -11.88 19.44 46.70
N PRO A 90 -12.58 20.55 47.05
CA PRO A 90 -12.29 21.97 46.86
C PRO A 90 -12.32 22.77 48.20
N GLU A 91 -11.94 24.06 48.20
CA GLU A 91 -12.60 25.23 48.82
C GLU A 91 -11.71 26.48 48.70
#